data_AF-A0A1I1N1Z3-F1
#
_entry.id   AF-A0A1I1N1Z3-F1
#
_cell.length_a   1.000
_cell.length_b   1.000
_cell.length_c   1.000
_cell.angle_alpha   90.00
_cell.angle_beta   90.00
_cell.angle_gamma   90.00
#
_symmetry.space_group_name_H-M   'P 1'
#
loop_
_entity.id
_entity.type
_entity.pdbx_description
1 polymer ?
#
loop_
_entity_poly.entity_id
_entity_poly.type
_entity_poly.pdbx_seq_one_letter_code
_entity_poly.pdbx_strand_id
1 'polypeptide(L)'
;MNFELADKLSELLESKKLDEAIALAEQELKKIPTTDFHKIIDKNLLHLTSDLAKYINEFDKSTKEVLRKKQGFIKNLFGSGKEVKPAAYYCEMNGFTINYDRWFIDLFSFKNYSLTDWEWLSDFYDSTANDLTITGFEDIQKAFEDIHENNRFEEPNIKQAYEVCELLVILRLQELFRETYMNEESEWSKIPMFVTAHDYEMIYKVN
;
A
#
# COMPACT_ATOMS: atom_id res chain seq x y z
N MET A 1 7.99 -14.09 -8.04
CA MET A 1 7.59 -13.85 -6.63
C MET A 1 7.88 -15.10 -5.81
N ASN A 2 8.46 -14.92 -4.62
CA ASN A 2 8.70 -16.00 -3.66
C ASN A 2 7.42 -16.29 -2.87
N PHE A 3 6.59 -17.21 -3.37
CA PHE A 3 5.28 -17.53 -2.80
C PHE A 3 5.35 -18.04 -1.35
N GLU A 4 6.36 -18.86 -1.01
CA GLU A 4 6.50 -19.38 0.36
C GLU A 4 6.75 -18.26 1.38
N LEU A 5 7.56 -17.27 1.02
CA LEU A 5 7.77 -16.11 1.89
C LEU A 5 6.52 -15.23 1.93
N ALA A 6 5.88 -14.98 0.79
CA ALA A 6 4.65 -14.18 0.71
C ALA A 6 3.53 -14.73 1.60
N ASP A 7 3.33 -16.05 1.63
CA ASP A 7 2.33 -16.71 2.48
C ASP A 7 2.64 -16.47 3.97
N LYS A 8 3.90 -16.71 4.39
CA LYS A 8 4.32 -16.47 5.79
C LYS A 8 4.17 -15.02 6.22
N LEU A 9 4.49 -14.08 5.33
CA LEU A 9 4.32 -12.67 5.61
C LEU A 9 2.84 -12.32 5.72
N SER A 10 1.99 -12.84 4.84
CA SER A 10 0.53 -12.63 4.88
C SER A 10 -0.08 -13.14 6.19
N GLU A 11 0.30 -14.33 6.67
CA GLU A 11 -0.14 -14.85 7.98
C GLU A 11 0.23 -13.92 9.15
N LEU A 12 1.42 -13.30 9.10
CA LEU A 12 1.86 -12.33 10.10
C LEU A 12 1.04 -11.04 10.01
N LEU A 13 0.74 -10.54 8.80
CA LEU A 13 -0.10 -9.37 8.60
C LEU A 13 -1.52 -9.58 9.11
N GLU A 14 -2.15 -10.73 8.83
CA GLU A 14 -3.45 -11.12 9.36
C GLU A 14 -3.46 -11.16 10.89
N SER A 15 -2.35 -11.59 11.49
CA SER A 15 -2.14 -11.61 12.94
C SER A 15 -1.73 -10.26 13.54
N LYS A 16 -1.75 -9.17 12.76
CA LYS A 16 -1.33 -7.81 13.15
C LYS A 16 0.14 -7.69 13.59
N LYS A 17 1.02 -8.53 13.04
CA LYS A 17 2.46 -8.61 13.37
C LYS A 17 3.35 -8.03 12.27
N LEU A 18 3.06 -6.80 11.85
CA LEU A 18 3.78 -6.15 10.75
C LEU A 18 5.30 -6.00 11.03
N ASP A 19 5.70 -5.65 12.26
CA ASP A 19 7.13 -5.53 12.59
C ASP A 19 7.85 -6.88 12.51
N GLU A 20 7.19 -7.98 12.91
CA GLU A 20 7.74 -9.33 12.75
C GLU A 20 7.86 -9.72 11.27
N ALA A 21 6.88 -9.33 10.44
CA ALA A 21 6.91 -9.56 8.99
C ALA A 21 8.09 -8.82 8.32
N ILE A 22 8.29 -7.54 8.66
CA ILE A 22 9.43 -6.75 8.19
C ILE A 22 10.76 -7.40 8.61
N ALA A 23 10.89 -7.75 9.90
CA ALA A 23 12.10 -8.38 10.42
C ALA A 23 12.39 -9.73 9.73
N LEU A 24 11.35 -10.53 9.46
CA LEU A 24 11.48 -11.80 8.74
C LEU A 24 11.97 -11.57 7.31
N ALA A 25 11.36 -10.64 6.56
CA ALA A 25 11.78 -10.34 5.19
C ALA A 25 13.22 -9.81 5.13
N GLU A 26 13.62 -8.93 6.05
CA GLU A 26 15.02 -8.49 6.15
C GLU A 26 15.97 -9.64 6.51
N GLN A 27 15.56 -10.56 7.39
CA GLN A 27 16.36 -11.72 7.76
C GLN A 27 16.53 -12.66 6.56
N GLU A 28 15.49 -12.90 5.77
CA GLU A 28 15.60 -13.68 4.54
C GLU A 28 16.54 -13.00 3.53
N LEU A 29 16.46 -11.68 3.37
CA LEU A 29 17.37 -10.96 2.50
C LEU A 29 18.83 -11.10 2.97
N LYS A 30 19.09 -10.97 4.28
CA LYS A 30 20.42 -11.12 4.90
C LYS A 30 21.05 -12.52 4.73
N LYS A 31 20.27 -13.56 4.42
CA LYS A 31 20.79 -14.92 4.14
C LYS A 31 21.36 -15.04 2.72
N ILE A 32 21.02 -14.10 1.85
CA ILE A 32 21.44 -14.09 0.45
C ILE A 32 22.78 -13.35 0.35
N PRO A 33 23.70 -13.76 -0.55
CA PRO A 33 24.87 -12.95 -0.86
C PRO A 33 24.49 -11.50 -1.20
N THR A 34 25.31 -10.55 -0.77
CA THR A 34 25.00 -9.12 -0.89
C THR A 34 24.80 -8.68 -2.34
N THR A 35 23.73 -7.93 -2.56
CA THR A 35 23.32 -7.32 -3.84
C THR A 35 22.90 -5.87 -3.59
N ASP A 36 22.61 -5.11 -4.65
CA ASP A 36 22.09 -3.74 -4.49
C ASP A 36 20.75 -3.66 -3.75
N PHE A 37 19.94 -4.74 -3.78
CA PHE A 37 18.69 -4.82 -3.01
C PHE A 37 18.91 -4.78 -1.49
N HIS A 38 20.10 -5.12 -0.99
CA HIS A 38 20.40 -5.05 0.45
C HIS A 38 20.38 -3.62 1.00
N LYS A 39 20.42 -2.60 0.13
CA LYS A 39 20.31 -1.20 0.53
C LYS A 39 18.96 -0.86 1.18
N ILE A 40 17.94 -1.70 1.06
CA ILE A 40 16.63 -1.48 1.69
C ILE A 40 16.64 -1.82 3.19
N ILE A 41 17.59 -2.64 3.64
CA ILE A 41 17.68 -3.06 5.04
C ILE A 41 17.82 -1.81 5.93
N ASP A 42 17.07 -1.78 7.02
CA ASP A 42 17.00 -0.66 7.97
C ASP A 42 16.49 0.68 7.37
N LYS A 43 16.04 0.70 6.10
CA LYS A 43 15.34 1.86 5.51
C LYS A 43 13.83 1.75 5.73
N ASN A 44 13.17 2.89 5.84
CA ASN A 44 11.71 3.00 5.93
C ASN A 44 11.21 4.21 5.13
N LEU A 45 9.89 4.40 5.13
CA LEU A 45 9.22 5.52 4.45
C LEU A 45 8.60 6.53 5.42
N LEU A 46 8.97 6.49 6.70
CA LEU A 46 8.27 7.23 7.77
C LEU A 46 8.39 8.75 7.65
N HIS A 47 9.36 9.26 6.90
CA HIS A 47 9.46 10.68 6.56
C HIS A 47 8.25 11.18 5.75
N LEU A 48 7.51 10.28 5.09
CA LEU A 48 6.32 10.62 4.30
C LEU A 48 5.02 10.66 5.11
N THR A 49 5.04 10.36 6.41
CA THR A 49 3.82 10.28 7.25
C THR A 49 2.97 11.55 7.19
N SER A 50 3.60 12.74 7.27
CA SER A 50 2.90 14.02 7.16
C SER A 50 2.28 14.26 5.78
N ASP A 51 3.00 13.90 4.71
CA ASP A 51 2.52 14.07 3.34
C ASP A 51 1.38 13.11 3.03
N LEU A 52 1.49 11.86 3.52
CA LEU A 52 0.43 10.86 3.42
C LEU A 52 -0.82 11.26 4.19
N ALA A 53 -0.70 11.78 5.42
CA ALA A 53 -1.85 12.28 6.19
C ALA A 53 -2.58 13.39 5.45
N LYS A 54 -1.83 14.34 4.87
CA LYS A 54 -2.40 15.41 4.05
C LYS A 54 -3.11 14.86 2.82
N TYR A 55 -2.49 13.92 2.12
CA TYR A 55 -3.03 13.27 0.93
C TYR A 55 -4.36 12.54 1.22
N ILE A 56 -4.41 11.73 2.28
CA ILE A 56 -5.64 11.03 2.70
C ILE A 56 -6.72 12.02 3.11
N ASN A 57 -6.38 13.10 3.83
CA ASN A 57 -7.34 14.12 4.24
C ASN A 57 -7.94 14.87 3.03
N GLU A 58 -7.15 15.12 1.98
CA GLU A 58 -7.65 15.69 0.73
C GLU A 58 -8.59 14.72 0.01
N PHE A 59 -8.24 13.43 -0.03
CA PHE A 59 -9.08 12.38 -0.59
C PHE A 59 -10.39 12.16 0.19
N ASP A 60 -10.36 12.21 1.52
CA ASP A 60 -11.56 12.11 2.35
C ASP A 60 -12.54 13.25 2.08
N LYS A 61 -12.02 14.48 1.90
CA LYS A 61 -12.83 15.65 1.53
C LYS A 61 -13.48 15.46 0.16
N SER A 62 -12.73 15.05 -0.86
CA SER A 62 -13.28 14.82 -2.20
C SER A 62 -14.34 13.71 -2.18
N THR A 63 -14.06 12.62 -1.47
CA THR A 63 -14.97 11.48 -1.33
C THR A 63 -16.29 11.88 -0.66
N LYS A 64 -16.22 12.66 0.42
CA LYS A 64 -17.42 13.18 1.11
C LYS A 64 -18.24 14.09 0.20
N GLU A 65 -17.62 14.87 -0.68
CA GLU A 65 -18.34 15.67 -1.68
C GLU A 65 -19.05 14.80 -2.72
N VAL A 66 -18.40 13.75 -3.23
CA VAL A 66 -19.00 12.77 -4.14
C VAL A 66 -20.22 12.10 -3.49
N LEU A 67 -20.07 11.67 -2.23
CA LEU A 67 -21.16 11.08 -1.46
C LEU A 67 -22.31 12.05 -1.22
N ARG A 68 -22.02 13.31 -0.83
CA ARG A 68 -23.04 14.33 -0.61
C ARG A 68 -23.84 14.65 -1.88
N LYS A 69 -23.19 14.67 -3.05
CA LYS A 69 -23.88 14.86 -4.35
C LYS A 69 -24.84 13.70 -4.63
N LYS A 70 -24.40 12.45 -4.43
CA LYS A 70 -25.24 11.25 -4.58
C LYS A 70 -26.41 11.27 -3.59
N GLN A 71 -26.18 11.71 -2.36
CA GLN A 71 -27.19 11.73 -1.32
C GLN A 71 -28.19 12.90 -1.45
N GLY A 72 -27.76 14.07 -1.92
CA GLY A 72 -28.66 15.20 -2.18
C GLY A 72 -29.73 14.83 -3.21
N PHE A 73 -29.37 14.05 -4.23
CA PHE A 73 -30.31 13.46 -5.17
C PHE A 73 -31.35 12.55 -4.46
N ILE A 74 -30.88 11.65 -3.59
CA ILE A 74 -31.76 10.69 -2.88
C ILE A 74 -32.61 11.37 -1.81
N LYS A 75 -32.08 12.34 -1.06
CA LYS A 75 -32.80 13.10 -0.03
C LYS A 75 -33.93 13.92 -0.64
N ASN A 76 -33.71 14.50 -1.82
CA ASN A 76 -34.74 15.20 -2.59
C ASN A 76 -35.88 14.25 -3.03
N LEU A 77 -35.61 12.95 -3.17
CA LEU A 77 -36.65 11.95 -3.47
C LEU A 77 -37.28 11.29 -2.23
N PHE A 78 -36.54 11.08 -1.13
CA PHE A 78 -36.95 10.15 -0.05
C PHE A 78 -36.76 10.66 1.39
N GLY A 79 -36.40 11.94 1.60
CA GLY A 79 -36.65 12.65 2.87
C GLY A 79 -35.81 12.27 4.11
N SER A 80 -34.88 11.33 4.05
CA SER A 80 -33.97 11.03 5.18
C SER A 80 -32.52 10.84 4.71
N GLY A 81 -31.58 11.49 5.40
CA GLY A 81 -30.14 11.38 5.10
C GLY A 81 -29.37 11.12 6.37
N LYS A 82 -28.81 9.91 6.51
CA LYS A 82 -27.77 9.60 7.51
C LYS A 82 -26.45 10.24 7.06
N GLU A 83 -25.53 10.46 7.99
CA GLU A 83 -24.15 10.82 7.64
C GLU A 83 -23.57 9.76 6.68
N VAL A 84 -23.00 10.20 5.54
CA VAL A 84 -22.41 9.30 4.55
C VAL A 84 -20.90 9.37 4.70
N LYS A 85 -20.35 8.25 5.12
CA LYS A 85 -18.92 8.01 5.12
C LYS A 85 -18.62 6.76 4.30
N PRO A 86 -17.42 6.65 3.72
CA PRO A 86 -16.94 5.41 3.13
C PRO A 86 -16.97 4.27 4.14
N ALA A 87 -17.21 3.05 3.65
CA ALA A 87 -17.07 1.85 4.48
C ALA A 87 -15.61 1.44 4.63
N ALA A 88 -14.80 1.68 3.60
CA ALA A 88 -13.36 1.43 3.60
C ALA A 88 -12.66 2.34 2.58
N TYR A 89 -11.37 2.52 2.82
CA TYR A 89 -10.39 2.98 1.87
C TYR A 89 -9.44 1.84 1.49
N TYR A 90 -8.88 1.94 0.30
CA TYR A 90 -7.86 1.03 -0.20
C TYR A 90 -6.75 1.85 -0.84
N CYS A 91 -5.50 1.43 -0.64
CA CYS A 91 -4.32 1.98 -1.26
C CYS A 91 -3.70 0.92 -2.17
N GLU A 92 -3.38 1.33 -3.39
CA GLU A 92 -2.58 0.54 -4.33
C GLU A 92 -1.35 1.33 -4.75
N MET A 93 -0.17 0.76 -4.50
CA MET A 93 1.06 1.21 -5.15
C MET A 93 1.08 0.73 -6.59
N ASN A 94 1.61 1.54 -7.51
CA ASN A 94 1.75 1.15 -8.91
C ASN A 94 2.58 -0.15 -9.10
N GLY A 95 2.62 -0.69 -10.31
CA GLY A 95 3.50 -1.81 -10.69
C GLY A 95 4.99 -1.43 -10.62
N PHE A 96 5.50 -1.26 -9.41
CA PHE A 96 6.72 -0.53 -9.08
C PHE A 96 8.00 -1.21 -9.56
N THR A 97 7.93 -2.51 -9.79
CA THR A 97 9.06 -3.34 -10.16
C THR A 97 9.45 -3.17 -11.63
N ILE A 98 8.45 -2.91 -12.48
CA ILE A 98 8.62 -2.57 -13.90
C ILE A 98 8.54 -1.07 -14.18
N ASN A 99 7.91 -0.29 -13.29
CA ASN A 99 7.83 1.18 -13.37
C ASN A 99 8.79 1.81 -12.36
N TYR A 100 10.08 1.53 -12.50
CA TYR A 100 11.12 1.93 -11.56
C TYR A 100 11.43 3.45 -11.59
N ASP A 101 11.09 4.17 -12.66
CA ASP A 101 11.34 5.62 -12.78
C ASP A 101 10.61 6.47 -11.72
N ARG A 102 9.43 6.01 -11.30
CA ARG A 102 8.60 6.70 -10.33
C ARG A 102 7.66 5.74 -9.63
N TRP A 103 7.79 5.67 -8.31
CA TRP A 103 6.87 4.94 -7.45
C TRP A 103 5.82 5.87 -6.88
N PHE A 104 4.56 5.46 -6.91
CA PHE A 104 3.46 6.27 -6.40
C PHE A 104 2.30 5.41 -5.93
N ILE A 105 1.39 6.02 -5.19
CA ILE A 105 0.19 5.37 -4.66
C ILE A 105 -1.09 6.10 -5.07
N ASP A 106 -2.13 5.31 -5.29
CA ASP A 106 -3.50 5.76 -5.50
C ASP A 106 -4.40 5.28 -4.34
N LEU A 107 -5.42 6.08 -4.02
CA LEU A 107 -6.43 5.74 -3.02
C LEU A 107 -7.79 5.55 -3.67
N PHE A 108 -8.56 4.64 -3.12
CA PHE A 108 -9.89 4.24 -3.59
C PHE A 108 -10.86 4.19 -2.41
N SER A 109 -12.14 4.47 -2.65
CA SER A 109 -13.18 4.44 -1.62
C SER A 109 -14.35 3.53 -1.98
N PHE A 110 -14.89 2.85 -0.95
CA PHE A 110 -15.85 1.76 -1.11
C PHE A 110 -17.06 1.90 -0.20
N LYS A 111 -18.22 1.40 -0.66
CA LYS A 111 -19.50 1.48 0.08
C LYS A 111 -19.71 0.29 1.01
N ASN A 112 -18.99 -0.78 0.79
CA ASN A 112 -18.97 -2.02 1.51
C ASN A 112 -17.56 -2.62 1.38
N TYR A 113 -17.23 -3.55 2.25
CA TYR A 113 -16.02 -4.37 2.13
C TYR A 113 -16.26 -5.71 2.78
N SER A 114 -15.44 -6.70 2.43
CA SER A 114 -15.36 -8.01 3.06
C SER A 114 -13.92 -8.30 3.46
N LEU A 115 -13.74 -9.10 4.51
CA LEU A 115 -12.42 -9.58 4.95
C LEU A 115 -12.07 -10.95 4.38
N THR A 116 -13.03 -11.63 3.75
CA THR A 116 -12.88 -13.01 3.28
C THR A 116 -13.14 -13.16 1.79
N ASP A 117 -13.46 -12.06 1.12
CA ASP A 117 -13.79 -12.00 -0.30
C ASP A 117 -13.28 -10.66 -0.82
N TRP A 118 -12.49 -10.66 -1.89
CA TRP A 118 -11.87 -9.47 -2.46
C TRP A 118 -12.60 -8.93 -3.69
N GLU A 119 -13.72 -9.54 -4.12
CA GLU A 119 -14.48 -9.09 -5.29
C GLU A 119 -14.92 -7.62 -5.18
N TRP A 120 -15.15 -7.12 -3.96
CA TRP A 120 -15.54 -5.74 -3.68
C TRP A 120 -14.49 -4.70 -4.11
N LEU A 121 -13.22 -5.08 -4.30
CA LEU A 121 -12.16 -4.17 -4.77
C LEU A 121 -12.44 -3.61 -6.18
N SER A 122 -13.25 -4.31 -6.97
CA SER A 122 -13.68 -3.84 -8.30
C SER A 122 -14.77 -2.76 -8.28
N ASP A 123 -15.46 -2.57 -7.14
CA ASP A 123 -16.66 -1.74 -6.99
C ASP A 123 -16.39 -0.37 -6.35
N PHE A 124 -15.19 0.17 -6.51
CA PHE A 124 -14.87 1.52 -6.00
C PHE A 124 -15.75 2.58 -6.67
N TYR A 125 -16.08 3.65 -5.93
CA TYR A 125 -16.94 4.72 -6.44
C TYR A 125 -16.32 6.10 -6.46
N ASP A 126 -15.11 6.23 -5.91
CA ASP A 126 -14.24 7.39 -5.99
C ASP A 126 -12.79 6.93 -5.86
N SER A 127 -11.90 7.65 -6.53
CA SER A 127 -10.45 7.43 -6.47
C SER A 127 -9.72 8.77 -6.48
N THR A 128 -8.46 8.77 -6.07
CA THR A 128 -7.61 9.97 -6.13
C THR A 128 -7.49 10.50 -7.55
N ALA A 129 -7.50 11.84 -7.68
CA ALA A 129 -7.30 12.52 -8.96
C ALA A 129 -5.83 12.79 -9.27
N ASN A 130 -4.99 12.86 -8.24
CA ASN A 130 -3.55 12.98 -8.32
C ASN A 130 -2.93 11.89 -7.46
N ASP A 131 -1.78 11.38 -7.87
CA ASP A 131 -1.01 10.38 -7.12
C ASP A 131 -0.14 11.01 -6.02
N LEU A 132 0.25 10.20 -5.02
CA LEU A 132 1.33 10.55 -4.08
C LEU A 132 2.59 9.79 -4.46
N THR A 133 3.65 10.51 -4.84
CA THR A 133 4.95 9.92 -5.16
C THR A 133 5.67 9.46 -3.88
N ILE A 134 6.22 8.24 -3.92
CA ILE A 134 7.05 7.66 -2.87
C ILE A 134 8.52 8.03 -3.12
N THR A 135 9.16 8.65 -2.13
CA THR A 135 10.58 9.03 -2.16
C THR A 135 11.37 8.34 -1.04
N GLY A 136 12.69 8.33 -1.14
CA GLY A 136 13.62 7.73 -0.18
C GLY A 136 14.11 6.32 -0.57
N PHE A 137 13.49 5.71 -1.58
CA PHE A 137 13.83 4.39 -2.13
C PHE A 137 14.44 4.47 -3.55
N GLU A 138 14.99 5.61 -3.96
CA GLU A 138 15.54 5.83 -5.31
C GLU A 138 16.73 4.89 -5.63
N ASP A 139 17.51 4.51 -4.61
CA ASP A 139 18.57 3.50 -4.79
C ASP A 139 18.03 2.10 -5.07
N ILE A 140 16.81 1.82 -4.59
CA ILE A 140 16.12 0.54 -4.80
C ILE A 140 15.45 0.55 -6.17
N GLN A 141 14.81 1.66 -6.55
CA GLN A 141 14.33 1.89 -7.92
C GLN A 141 15.42 1.60 -8.96
N LYS A 142 16.62 2.16 -8.78
CA LYS A 142 17.78 1.89 -9.65
C LYS A 142 18.21 0.43 -9.64
N ALA A 143 18.05 -0.28 -8.53
CA ALA A 143 18.35 -1.71 -8.48
C ALA A 143 17.36 -2.50 -9.36
N PHE A 144 16.07 -2.18 -9.30
CA PHE A 144 15.06 -2.76 -10.20
C PHE A 144 15.36 -2.43 -11.66
N GLU A 145 15.60 -1.15 -11.98
CA GLU A 145 16.01 -0.68 -13.31
C GLU A 145 17.19 -1.48 -13.86
N ASP A 146 18.27 -1.58 -13.09
CA ASP A 146 19.50 -2.23 -13.53
C ASP A 146 19.31 -3.73 -13.85
N ILE A 147 18.45 -4.44 -13.11
CA ILE A 147 18.14 -5.83 -13.42
C ILE A 147 17.42 -5.94 -14.78
N HIS A 148 16.44 -5.06 -15.03
CA HIS A 148 15.63 -5.07 -16.25
C HIS A 148 16.45 -4.62 -17.48
N GLU A 149 17.16 -3.51 -17.38
CA GLU A 149 17.90 -2.91 -18.50
C GLU A 149 19.14 -3.74 -18.90
N ASN A 150 19.77 -4.42 -17.93
CA ASN A 150 20.96 -5.25 -18.18
C ASN A 150 20.67 -6.75 -18.20
N ASN A 151 19.39 -7.17 -18.15
CA ASN A 151 18.95 -8.57 -18.18
C ASN A 151 19.69 -9.48 -17.18
N ARG A 152 19.81 -9.01 -15.93
CA ARG A 152 20.65 -9.65 -14.89
C ARG A 152 19.97 -10.79 -14.13
N PHE A 153 18.74 -11.18 -14.51
CA PHE A 153 17.97 -12.21 -13.79
C PHE A 153 18.65 -13.58 -13.72
N GLU A 154 19.51 -13.91 -14.70
CA GLU A 154 20.26 -15.17 -14.75
C GLU A 154 21.49 -15.18 -13.83
N GLU A 155 21.87 -14.03 -13.26
CA GLU A 155 22.96 -13.96 -12.30
C GLU A 155 22.60 -14.67 -10.99
N PRO A 156 23.56 -15.36 -10.35
CA PRO A 156 23.30 -16.05 -9.09
C PRO A 156 22.73 -15.10 -8.03
N ASN A 157 21.69 -15.56 -7.33
CA ASN A 157 21.05 -14.87 -6.20
C ASN A 157 20.26 -13.60 -6.54
N ILE A 158 20.37 -13.04 -7.76
CA ILE A 158 19.65 -11.82 -8.14
C ILE A 158 18.15 -12.01 -8.04
N LYS A 159 17.61 -13.06 -8.68
CA LYS A 159 16.17 -13.34 -8.65
C LYS A 159 15.64 -13.48 -7.22
N GLN A 160 16.38 -14.17 -6.34
CA GLN A 160 15.95 -14.36 -4.96
C GLN A 160 15.98 -13.04 -4.17
N ALA A 161 17.04 -12.25 -4.29
CA ALA A 161 17.14 -10.96 -3.61
C ALA A 161 16.08 -9.97 -4.12
N TYR A 162 15.83 -9.98 -5.43
CA TYR A 162 14.79 -9.21 -6.10
C TYR A 162 13.41 -9.54 -5.50
N GLU A 163 13.02 -10.83 -5.47
CA GLU A 163 11.69 -11.24 -4.98
C GLU A 163 11.49 -10.95 -3.48
N VAL A 164 12.55 -11.06 -2.66
CA VAL A 164 12.47 -10.68 -1.24
C VAL A 164 12.35 -9.15 -1.09
N CYS A 165 13.09 -8.38 -1.90
CA CYS A 165 13.04 -6.93 -1.88
C CYS A 165 11.65 -6.40 -2.31
N GLU A 166 11.03 -7.01 -3.32
CA GLU A 166 9.65 -6.69 -3.74
C GLU A 166 8.68 -6.75 -2.55
N LEU A 167 8.71 -7.85 -1.80
CA LEU A 167 7.85 -8.04 -0.62
C LEU A 167 8.19 -7.02 0.48
N LEU A 168 9.47 -6.73 0.70
CA LEU A 168 9.91 -5.78 1.71
C LEU A 168 9.50 -4.33 1.37
N VAL A 169 9.50 -3.93 0.10
CA VAL A 169 8.97 -2.62 -0.32
C VAL A 169 7.50 -2.48 0.07
N ILE A 170 6.70 -3.52 -0.18
CA ILE A 170 5.26 -3.54 0.18
C ILE A 170 5.08 -3.44 1.69
N LEU A 171 5.86 -4.20 2.48
CA LEU A 171 5.80 -4.12 3.95
C LEU A 171 6.17 -2.73 4.48
N ARG A 172 7.15 -2.04 3.87
CA ARG A 172 7.54 -0.67 4.24
C ARG A 172 6.49 0.36 3.87
N LEU A 173 5.72 0.14 2.80
CA LEU A 173 4.54 0.94 2.49
C LEU A 173 3.45 0.73 3.56
N GLN A 174 3.19 -0.51 3.95
CA GLN A 174 2.22 -0.84 4.99
C GLN A 174 2.60 -0.23 6.34
N GLU A 175 3.90 -0.20 6.67
CA GLU A 175 4.45 0.46 7.86
C GLU A 175 4.16 1.96 7.85
N LEU A 176 4.42 2.64 6.71
CA LEU A 176 4.09 4.05 6.53
C LEU A 176 2.60 4.34 6.80
N PHE A 177 1.69 3.52 6.27
CA PHE A 177 0.26 3.68 6.54
C PHE A 177 -0.10 3.44 8.01
N ARG A 178 0.46 2.41 8.64
CA ARG A 178 0.26 2.15 10.07
C ARG A 178 0.66 3.35 10.92
N GLU A 179 1.88 3.85 10.74
CA GLU A 179 2.38 4.97 11.52
C GLU A 179 1.59 6.26 11.25
N THR A 180 1.13 6.47 10.01
CA THR A 180 0.29 7.63 9.67
C THR A 180 -1.05 7.56 10.39
N TYR A 181 -1.72 6.40 10.39
CA TYR A 181 -3.01 6.22 11.06
C TYR A 181 -2.91 6.28 12.58
N MET A 182 -1.86 5.71 13.17
CA MET A 182 -1.65 5.71 14.63
C MET A 182 -1.47 7.12 15.20
N ASN A 183 -0.93 8.05 14.41
CA ASN A 183 -0.65 9.42 14.84
C ASN A 183 -1.74 10.43 14.44
N GLU A 184 -2.88 9.97 13.92
CA GLU A 184 -3.94 10.83 13.39
C GLU A 184 -5.27 10.68 14.16
N GLU A 185 -5.82 11.83 14.61
CA GLU A 185 -7.09 11.90 15.34
C GLU A 185 -8.29 12.26 14.45
N SER A 186 -8.05 12.59 13.18
CA SER A 186 -9.09 12.93 12.21
C SER A 186 -10.14 11.82 12.02
N GLU A 187 -11.38 12.19 11.67
CA GLU A 187 -12.46 11.20 11.47
C GLU A 187 -12.15 10.14 10.40
N TRP A 188 -11.30 10.47 9.42
CA TRP A 188 -10.91 9.52 8.39
C TRP A 188 -9.99 8.40 8.91
N SER A 189 -9.26 8.61 10.01
CA SER A 189 -8.40 7.56 10.61
C SER A 189 -9.22 6.43 11.26
N LYS A 190 -10.52 6.66 11.46
CA LYS A 190 -11.49 5.65 11.94
C LYS A 190 -12.09 4.81 10.80
N ILE A 191 -11.84 5.16 9.55
CA ILE A 191 -12.31 4.39 8.39
C ILE A 191 -11.31 3.26 8.13
N PRO A 192 -11.77 2.00 7.94
CA PRO A 192 -10.91 0.90 7.55
C PRO A 192 -10.02 1.23 6.35
N MET A 193 -8.71 1.00 6.48
CA MET A 193 -7.75 1.19 5.38
C MET A 193 -7.04 -0.12 5.07
N PHE A 194 -6.99 -0.45 3.78
CA PHE A 194 -6.34 -1.63 3.23
C PHE A 194 -5.20 -1.20 2.30
N VAL A 195 -4.04 -1.85 2.37
CA VAL A 195 -2.83 -1.40 1.67
C VAL A 195 -2.11 -2.57 1.00
N THR A 196 -1.83 -2.44 -0.30
CA THR A 196 -1.00 -3.38 -1.08
C THR A 196 -0.36 -2.66 -2.29
N ALA A 197 0.30 -3.43 -3.16
CA ALA A 197 0.78 -3.00 -4.46
C ALA A 197 0.03 -3.71 -5.59
N HIS A 198 0.08 -3.12 -6.79
CA HIS A 198 -0.50 -3.65 -8.02
C HIS A 198 0.00 -5.07 -8.31
N ASP A 199 -0.92 -5.98 -8.59
CA ASP A 199 -0.69 -7.43 -8.79
C ASP A 199 -0.24 -8.22 -7.53
N TYR A 200 -0.40 -7.65 -6.32
CA TYR A 200 -0.09 -8.36 -5.06
C TYR A 200 -1.33 -8.57 -4.17
N GLU A 201 -1.46 -9.79 -3.67
CA GLU A 201 -2.54 -10.20 -2.75
C GLU A 201 -2.17 -10.01 -1.26
N MET A 202 -0.95 -9.54 -0.95
CA MET A 202 -0.47 -9.28 0.41
C MET A 202 -1.09 -8.01 0.98
N ILE A 203 -2.39 -8.04 1.24
CA ILE A 203 -3.19 -6.90 1.70
C ILE A 203 -3.11 -6.75 3.22
N TYR A 204 -2.72 -5.56 3.69
CA TYR A 204 -2.69 -5.23 5.11
C TYR A 204 -3.84 -4.32 5.50
N LYS A 205 -4.58 -4.69 6.56
CA LYS A 205 -5.59 -3.83 7.20
C LYS A 205 -4.95 -3.03 8.32
N VAL A 206 -4.94 -1.71 8.18
CA VAL A 206 -4.21 -0.80 9.07
C VAL A 206 -4.83 -0.68 10.48
N ASN A 207 -6.15 -0.60 10.60
CA ASN A 207 -6.90 -0.35 11.83
C ASN A 207 -7.96 -1.44 12.12
#